data_AF-A0A9E0GT65-F1
#
_entry.id   AF-A0A9E0GT65-F1
#
_cell.length_a   1.000
_cell.length_b   1.000
_cell.length_c   1.000
_cell.angle_alpha   90.00
_cell.angle_beta   90.00
_cell.angle_gamma   90.00
#
_symmetry.space_group_name_H-M   'P 1'
#
loop_
_entity.id
_entity.type
_entity.pdbx_description
1 polymer ?
#
loop_
_entity_poly.entity_id
_entity_poly.type
_entity_poly.pdbx_seq_one_letter_code
_entity_poly.pdbx_strand_id
1 'polypeptide(L)'
;MSTEIDIRETAERTLEEYLASSCIPKELWTNITKWLGDTQLADMYLAPEDAIGAWWGAQEAEKMGYLINFGKSCCIPSHWCPTGDDWKMAQANAKLGFVGDWQTLIDNDALIKIEN
;
A
#
# COMPACT_ATOMS: atom_id res chain seq x y z
N MET A 1 -6.43 -13.65 24.26
CA MET A 1 -7.20 -13.94 23.01
C MET A 1 -8.17 -12.81 22.64
N SER A 2 -8.31 -11.73 23.43
CA SER A 2 -9.21 -10.59 23.12
C SER A 2 -8.52 -9.38 22.50
N THR A 3 -7.18 -9.32 22.48
CA THR A 3 -6.42 -8.12 22.09
C THR A 3 -6.13 -8.04 20.60
N GLU A 4 -5.90 -9.16 19.91
CA GLU A 4 -5.60 -9.17 18.47
C GLU A 4 -6.84 -8.86 17.61
N ILE A 5 -8.01 -9.34 18.05
CA ILE A 5 -9.29 -9.05 17.38
C ILE A 5 -9.59 -7.54 17.46
N ASP A 6 -9.35 -6.92 18.62
CA ASP A 6 -9.56 -5.48 18.86
C ASP A 6 -8.61 -4.60 18.01
N ILE A 7 -7.36 -5.03 17.84
CA ILE A 7 -6.37 -4.32 17.01
C ILE A 7 -6.79 -4.34 15.54
N ARG A 8 -7.25 -5.49 15.02
CA ARG A 8 -7.65 -5.61 13.61
C ARG A 8 -8.91 -4.79 13.31
N GLU A 9 -9.94 -4.90 14.16
CA GLU A 9 -11.16 -4.09 14.01
C GLU A 9 -10.86 -2.58 14.09
N THR A 10 -9.90 -2.19 14.95
CA THR A 10 -9.43 -0.81 15.02
C THR A 10 -8.74 -0.38 13.73
N ALA A 11 -7.82 -1.20 13.18
CA ALA A 11 -7.12 -0.89 11.94
C ALA A 11 -8.06 -0.79 10.74
N GLU A 12 -9.05 -1.67 10.63
CA GLU A 12 -10.10 -1.63 9.61
C GLU A 12 -10.90 -0.32 9.70
N ARG A 13 -11.36 0.06 10.89
CA ARG A 13 -12.08 1.32 11.09
C ARG A 13 -11.22 2.54 10.74
N THR A 14 -9.96 2.56 11.17
CA THR A 14 -9.05 3.67 10.88
C THR A 14 -8.75 3.77 9.38
N LEU A 15 -8.66 2.64 8.67
CA LEU A 15 -8.55 2.62 7.21
C LEU A 15 -9.80 3.21 6.53
N GLU A 16 -11.00 2.84 6.99
CA GLU A 16 -12.26 3.38 6.47
C GLU A 16 -12.36 4.90 6.68
N GLU A 17 -12.02 5.38 7.88
CA GLU A 17 -11.99 6.80 8.22
C GLU A 17 -10.97 7.57 7.36
N TYR A 18 -9.79 6.99 7.13
CA TYR A 18 -8.79 7.57 6.26
C TYR A 18 -9.28 7.64 4.81
N LEU A 19 -9.81 6.53 4.25
CA LEU A 19 -10.36 6.51 2.89
C LEU A 19 -11.45 7.58 2.73
N ALA A 20 -12.33 7.73 3.71
CA ALA A 20 -13.41 8.72 3.72
C ALA A 20 -12.93 10.18 3.72
N SER A 21 -11.72 10.45 4.24
CA SER A 21 -11.11 11.78 4.28
C SER A 21 -10.02 12.00 3.23
N SER A 22 -9.64 10.96 2.48
CA SER A 22 -8.61 11.01 1.44
C SER A 22 -9.13 11.51 0.08
N CYS A 23 -8.21 11.82 -0.83
CA CYS A 23 -8.53 12.06 -2.25
C CYS A 23 -8.72 10.78 -3.08
N ILE A 24 -8.66 9.60 -2.47
CA ILE A 24 -8.74 8.32 -3.17
C ILE A 24 -10.17 8.08 -3.65
N PRO A 25 -10.39 7.83 -4.96
CA PRO A 25 -11.73 7.60 -5.50
C PRO A 25 -12.43 6.39 -4.87
N LYS A 26 -13.73 6.56 -4.60
CA LYS A 26 -14.56 5.54 -3.92
C LYS A 26 -14.61 4.21 -4.65
N GLU A 27 -14.52 4.24 -5.98
CA GLU A 27 -14.47 3.04 -6.82
C GLU A 27 -13.26 2.14 -6.56
N LEU A 28 -12.21 2.65 -5.90
CA LEU A 28 -11.02 1.88 -5.56
C LEU A 28 -11.08 1.25 -4.16
N TRP A 29 -11.97 1.73 -3.27
CA TRP A 29 -11.96 1.34 -1.86
C TRP A 29 -12.19 -0.17 -1.66
N THR A 30 -13.15 -0.75 -2.39
CA THR A 30 -13.40 -2.20 -2.36
C THR A 30 -12.19 -2.99 -2.85
N ASN A 31 -11.47 -2.47 -3.84
CA ASN A 31 -10.26 -3.14 -4.36
C ASN A 31 -9.11 -3.07 -3.36
N ILE A 32 -8.94 -1.93 -2.68
CA ILE A 32 -7.91 -1.73 -1.64
C ILE A 32 -8.16 -2.69 -0.48
N THR A 33 -9.37 -2.67 0.08
CA THR A 33 -9.76 -3.52 1.22
C THR A 33 -9.65 -5.00 0.89
N LYS A 34 -10.14 -5.41 -0.29
CA LYS A 34 -10.00 -6.79 -0.76
C LYS A 34 -8.54 -7.21 -0.89
N TRP A 35 -7.70 -6.39 -1.52
CA TRP A 35 -6.28 -6.71 -1.71
C TRP A 35 -5.53 -6.82 -0.39
N LEU A 36 -5.79 -5.93 0.57
CA LEU A 36 -5.19 -5.98 1.90
C LEU A 36 -5.58 -7.25 2.67
N GLY A 37 -6.85 -7.68 2.56
CA GLY A 37 -7.32 -8.93 3.14
C GLY A 37 -6.73 -10.17 2.46
N ASP A 38 -6.64 -10.17 1.13
CA ASP A 38 -6.11 -11.30 0.35
C ASP A 38 -4.59 -11.49 0.54
N THR A 39 -3.85 -10.41 0.85
CA THR A 39 -2.38 -10.43 1.02
C THR A 39 -1.90 -10.57 2.47
N GLN A 40 -2.81 -10.55 3.45
CA GLN A 40 -2.50 -10.47 4.89
C GLN A 40 -1.67 -9.23 5.30
N LEU A 41 -1.47 -8.27 4.39
CA LEU A 41 -0.74 -7.05 4.69
C LEU A 41 -1.52 -6.10 5.60
N ALA A 42 -2.84 -6.30 5.72
CA ALA A 42 -3.66 -5.64 6.74
C ALA A 42 -3.13 -5.88 8.17
N ASP A 43 -2.53 -7.05 8.42
CA ASP A 43 -1.97 -7.38 9.74
C ASP A 43 -0.54 -6.83 9.93
N MET A 44 0.15 -6.51 8.83
CA MET A 44 1.51 -5.96 8.83
C MET A 44 1.51 -4.42 8.93
N TYR A 45 0.55 -3.77 8.29
CA TYR A 45 0.46 -2.31 8.21
C TYR A 45 -0.84 -1.83 8.87
N LEU A 46 -0.74 -1.55 10.17
CA LEU A 46 -1.86 -1.05 10.97
C LEU A 46 -2.17 0.43 10.72
N ALA A 47 -1.22 1.18 10.16
CA ALA A 47 -1.42 2.56 9.75
C ALA A 47 -2.02 2.60 8.32
N PRO A 48 -3.11 3.36 8.09
CA PRO A 48 -3.75 3.44 6.78
C PRO A 48 -2.81 3.87 5.66
N GLU A 49 -1.92 4.82 5.93
CA GLU A 49 -0.97 5.35 4.94
C GLU A 49 0.00 4.27 4.48
N ASP A 50 0.50 3.43 5.39
CA ASP A 50 1.37 2.31 5.03
C ASP A 50 0.58 1.22 4.29
N ALA A 51 -0.65 0.91 4.72
CA ALA A 51 -1.50 -0.07 4.04
C ALA A 51 -1.84 0.35 2.59
N ILE A 52 -2.27 1.59 2.41
CA ILE A 52 -2.61 2.16 1.10
C ILE A 52 -1.35 2.33 0.25
N GLY A 53 -0.25 2.78 0.85
CA GLY A 53 1.03 2.90 0.18
C GLY A 53 1.54 1.55 -0.32
N ALA A 54 1.41 0.50 0.48
CA ALA A 54 1.76 -0.87 0.09
C ALA A 54 0.90 -1.34 -1.08
N TRP A 55 -0.42 -1.15 -1.00
CA TRP A 55 -1.32 -1.44 -2.12
C TRP A 55 -0.92 -0.69 -3.38
N TRP A 56 -0.71 0.62 -3.30
CA TRP A 56 -0.36 1.45 -4.46
C TRP A 56 0.97 1.04 -5.07
N GLY A 57 2.01 0.86 -4.25
CA GLY A 57 3.32 0.40 -4.69
C GLY A 57 3.27 -0.97 -5.36
N ALA A 58 2.47 -1.91 -4.83
CA ALA A 58 2.26 -3.21 -5.47
C ALA A 58 1.61 -3.09 -6.84
N GLN A 59 0.59 -2.22 -6.99
CA GLN A 59 -0.03 -1.97 -8.29
C GLN A 59 0.94 -1.34 -9.30
N GLU A 60 1.81 -0.44 -8.87
CA GLU A 60 2.85 0.15 -9.73
C GLU A 60 3.93 -0.87 -10.12
N ALA A 61 4.36 -1.73 -9.19
CA ALA A 61 5.30 -2.83 -9.48
C ALA A 61 4.71 -3.83 -10.49
N GLU A 62 3.43 -4.19 -10.32
CA GLU A 62 2.75 -5.16 -11.18
C GLU A 62 2.66 -4.65 -12.63
N LYS A 63 2.39 -3.35 -12.83
CA LYS A 63 2.44 -2.71 -14.15
C LYS A 63 3.81 -2.81 -14.82
N MET A 64 4.87 -3.00 -14.03
CA MET A 64 6.25 -3.19 -14.51
C MET A 64 6.65 -4.67 -14.60
N GLY A 65 5.74 -5.61 -14.28
CA GLY A 65 5.98 -7.05 -14.34
C GLY A 65 6.62 -7.63 -13.08
N TYR A 66 6.45 -6.99 -11.92
CA TYR A 66 7.02 -7.43 -10.64
C TYR A 66 5.98 -7.53 -9.53
N LEU A 67 6.24 -8.41 -8.56
CA LEU A 67 5.63 -8.42 -7.23
C LEU A 67 6.64 -7.88 -6.21
N ILE A 68 6.14 -7.24 -5.14
CA ILE A 68 6.99 -6.75 -4.04
C ILE A 68 6.95 -7.76 -2.89
N ASN A 69 8.13 -8.22 -2.47
CA ASN A 69 8.30 -8.86 -1.18
C ASN A 69 8.49 -7.79 -0.09
N PHE A 70 7.40 -7.40 0.56
CA PHE A 70 7.40 -6.38 1.61
C PHE A 70 8.30 -6.73 2.81
N GLY A 71 8.51 -8.01 3.11
CA GLY A 71 9.44 -8.43 4.16
C GLY A 71 10.91 -8.17 3.82
N LYS A 72 11.22 -7.92 2.55
CA LYS A 72 12.56 -7.56 2.06
C LYS A 72 12.67 -6.10 1.61
N SER A 73 11.57 -5.38 1.45
CA SER A 73 11.58 -4.06 0.79
C SER A 73 12.53 -3.07 1.46
N CYS A 74 12.61 -3.10 2.79
CA CYS A 74 13.30 -2.11 3.62
C CYS A 74 12.86 -0.66 3.36
N CYS A 75 11.71 -0.48 2.68
CA CYS A 75 11.11 0.81 2.38
C CYS A 75 9.88 1.03 3.27
N ILE A 76 9.55 2.30 3.53
CA ILE A 76 8.36 2.67 4.30
C ILE A 76 7.22 2.91 3.30
N PRO A 77 6.17 2.05 3.26
CA PRO A 77 5.17 2.13 2.20
C PRO A 77 4.38 3.44 2.17
N SER A 78 4.22 4.15 3.30
CA SER A 78 3.58 5.47 3.32
C SER A 78 4.23 6.51 2.39
N HIS A 79 5.51 6.34 1.99
CA HIS A 79 6.13 7.16 0.94
C HIS A 79 5.44 7.02 -0.42
N TRP A 80 4.75 5.90 -0.64
CA TRP A 80 4.04 5.57 -1.86
C TRP A 80 2.53 5.80 -1.70
N CYS A 81 2.07 6.34 -0.57
CA CYS A 81 0.67 6.63 -0.36
C CYS A 81 0.24 7.87 -1.16
N PRO A 82 -0.83 7.81 -1.97
CA PRO A 82 -1.41 8.99 -2.57
C PRO A 82 -2.02 9.91 -1.49
N THR A 83 -1.44 11.10 -1.32
CA THR A 83 -1.90 12.11 -0.35
C THR A 83 -2.12 13.47 -1.01
N GLY A 84 -3.04 14.26 -0.45
CA GLY A 84 -3.40 15.61 -0.93
C GLY A 84 -4.85 15.70 -1.35
N ASP A 85 -5.24 16.82 -1.97
CA ASP A 85 -6.63 17.11 -2.31
C ASP A 85 -7.03 16.66 -3.73
N ASP A 86 -6.06 16.60 -4.65
CA ASP A 86 -6.28 16.18 -6.04
C ASP A 86 -5.72 14.78 -6.29
N TRP A 87 -6.59 13.87 -6.73
CA TRP A 87 -6.24 12.48 -6.96
C TRP A 87 -5.11 12.30 -7.98
N LYS A 88 -5.12 13.05 -9.10
CA LYS A 88 -4.12 12.87 -10.17
C LYS A 88 -2.74 13.32 -9.69
N MET A 89 -2.69 14.43 -8.97
CA MET A 89 -1.46 14.92 -8.37
C MET A 89 -0.96 13.97 -7.27
N ALA A 90 -1.86 13.44 -6.44
CA ALA A 90 -1.52 12.47 -5.41
C ALA A 90 -0.91 11.19 -6.01
N GLN A 91 -1.51 10.64 -7.08
CA GLN A 91 -0.95 9.48 -7.80
C GLN A 91 0.46 9.77 -8.36
N ALA A 92 0.65 10.95 -8.97
CA ALA A 92 1.94 11.32 -9.54
C ALA A 92 3.02 11.43 -8.46
N ASN A 93 2.71 12.05 -7.32
CA ASN A 93 3.64 12.18 -6.19
C ASN A 93 3.96 10.81 -5.57
N ALA A 94 2.94 9.96 -5.36
CA ALA A 94 3.12 8.60 -4.88
C ALA A 94 4.02 7.76 -5.80
N LYS A 95 3.84 7.90 -7.12
CA LYS A 95 4.70 7.26 -8.12
C LYS A 95 6.15 7.75 -8.05
N LEU A 96 6.37 9.06 -7.81
CA LEU A 96 7.72 9.59 -7.61
C LEU A 96 8.37 9.01 -6.35
N GLY A 97 7.63 8.88 -5.24
CA GLY A 97 8.08 8.19 -4.03
C GLY A 97 8.50 6.75 -4.32
N PHE A 98 7.65 6.01 -5.02
CA PHE A 98 7.93 4.63 -5.42
C PHE A 98 9.19 4.50 -6.30
N VAL A 99 9.33 5.36 -7.31
CA VAL A 99 10.52 5.39 -8.17
C VAL A 99 11.78 5.78 -7.37
N GLY A 100 11.65 6.69 -6.41
CA GLY A 100 12.74 7.07 -5.50
C GLY A 100 13.27 5.88 -4.70
N ASP A 101 12.39 4.98 -4.27
CA ASP A 101 12.74 3.78 -3.51
C ASP A 101 13.09 2.57 -4.40
N TRP A 102 13.00 2.70 -5.73
CA TRP A 102 13.16 1.58 -6.66
C TRP A 102 14.53 0.90 -6.55
N GLN A 103 15.61 1.69 -6.39
CA GLN A 103 16.96 1.13 -6.22
C GLN A 103 17.07 0.33 -4.93
N THR A 104 16.48 0.80 -3.82
CA THR A 104 16.44 0.07 -2.55
C THR A 104 15.71 -1.26 -2.71
N LEU A 105 14.60 -1.29 -3.45
CA LEU A 105 13.88 -2.54 -3.71
C LEU A 105 14.70 -3.55 -4.52
N ILE A 106 15.52 -3.08 -5.47
CA ILE A 106 16.47 -3.92 -6.22
C ILE A 106 17.57 -4.44 -5.29
N ASP A 107 18.22 -3.55 -4.54
CA ASP A 107 19.38 -3.88 -3.70
C ASP A 107 19.05 -4.91 -2.61
N ASN A 108 17.78 -4.99 -2.21
CA ASN A 108 17.29 -5.95 -1.22
C ASN A 108 16.61 -7.20 -1.82
N ASP A 109 16.70 -7.42 -3.14
CA ASP A 109 16.01 -8.53 -3.83
C ASP A 109 14.51 -8.58 -3.48
N ALA A 110 13.88 -7.40 -3.36
CA ALA A 110 12.47 -7.27 -2.99
C ALA A 110 11.54 -7.35 -4.21
N LEU A 111 12.04 -7.13 -5.43
CA LEU A 111 11.27 -7.23 -6.67
C LEU A 111 11.34 -8.65 -7.24
N ILE A 112 10.23 -9.36 -7.23
CA ILE A 112 10.09 -10.71 -7.78
C ILE A 112 9.45 -10.59 -9.16
N LYS A 113 10.14 -11.06 -10.20
CA LYS A 113 9.61 -11.03 -11.56
C LYS A 113 8.40 -11.96 -11.69
N ILE A 114 7.33 -11.47 -12.32
CA ILE A 114 6.16 -12.29 -12.66
C ILE A 114 6.54 -13.13 -13.88
N GLU A 115 6.59 -14.46 -13.71
CA GLU A 115 6.72 -15.40 -14.82
C GLU A 115 5.33 -15.68 -15.39
N ASN A 116 5.16 -15.47 -16.70
CA ASN A 116 3.94 -15.80 -17.45
C ASN A 116 4.02 -17.21 -18.04
#